data_AF-A0A2S4WE82-F1
#
_entry.id   AF-A0A2S4WE82-F1
#
_cell.length_a   1.000
_cell.length_b   1.000
_cell.length_c   1.000
_cell.angle_alpha   90.00
_cell.angle_beta   90.00
_cell.angle_gamma   90.00
#
_symmetry.space_group_name_H-M   'P 1'
#
loop_
_entity.id
_entity.type
_entity.pdbx_description
1 polymer ?
#
loop_
_entity_poly.entity_id
_entity_poly.type
_entity_poly.pdbx_seq_one_letter_code
_entity_poly.pdbx_strand_id
1 'polypeptide(L)'
;MKCLVLVTHFDIFCIQLSIALFLFPLHRLNHLRQLTNTHPWIARSIGITSPASTLSTSFFSHPLAATMAKDLQAFRAHPPLWEDGHQTDERPNEKESTDSEPPRQHDISWPLTSFANTIQNVCCISFLFGFFLCLNLAFIFLSNQSHQWTRLNIYFIQLTAFHLLEFLTTAIFNPSRVTVDSFLLNNGSSYWFAQILSVLEYVIREKYFGGTILVTIDSSIVRVLGLVISLGGQIIRSLAMITAANSFNHRVSTHSKKQDDHTLVTNGIYQFSRHPSYFGFFWWSIGIQLFLANPFSLAIFSFVLWSFFNSRIQNEELHLVKFFGKAYITYRSTIPTRIPFIK
;
A
#
# COMPACT_ATOMS: atom_id res chain seq x y z
N MET A 1 -1.30 37.04 20.94
CA MET A 1 -2.44 36.15 21.27
C MET A 1 -3.27 35.71 20.07
N LYS A 2 -3.64 36.57 19.11
CA LYS A 2 -4.47 36.15 17.95
C LYS A 2 -3.78 35.20 16.95
N CYS A 3 -2.45 35.31 16.77
CA CYS A 3 -1.68 34.41 15.91
C CYS A 3 -1.55 32.98 16.48
N LEU A 4 -1.43 32.86 17.80
CA LEU A 4 -1.30 31.56 18.47
C LEU A 4 -2.61 30.75 18.37
N VAL A 5 -3.75 31.42 18.44
CA VAL A 5 -5.08 30.80 18.35
C VAL A 5 -5.36 30.31 16.92
N LEU A 6 -5.01 31.10 15.90
CA LEU A 6 -5.20 30.70 14.49
C LEU A 6 -4.34 29.49 14.11
N VAL A 7 -3.10 29.45 14.60
CA VAL A 7 -2.18 28.30 14.44
C VAL A 7 -2.77 27.07 15.13
N THR A 8 -3.19 27.17 16.40
CA THR A 8 -3.77 26.01 17.12
C THR A 8 -5.07 25.46 16.49
N HIS A 9 -5.92 26.29 15.87
CA HIS A 9 -7.12 25.82 15.18
C HIS A 9 -6.81 25.17 13.82
N PHE A 10 -5.81 25.69 13.10
CA PHE A 10 -5.30 25.07 11.87
C PHE A 10 -4.59 23.74 12.16
N ASP A 11 -3.90 23.65 13.31
CA ASP A 11 -3.18 22.46 13.77
C ASP A 11 -4.11 21.29 14.12
N ILE A 12 -5.18 21.58 14.89
CA ILE A 12 -6.19 20.58 15.22
C ILE A 12 -6.90 20.13 13.95
N PHE A 13 -7.20 21.03 13.01
CA PHE A 13 -7.83 20.69 11.74
C PHE A 13 -6.92 19.81 10.86
N CYS A 14 -5.62 20.12 10.74
CA CYS A 14 -4.70 19.33 9.93
C CYS A 14 -4.42 17.95 10.56
N ILE A 15 -4.35 17.86 11.89
CA ILE A 15 -4.22 16.57 12.59
C ILE A 15 -5.52 15.79 12.49
N GLN A 16 -6.68 16.41 12.67
CA GLN A 16 -7.97 15.76 12.47
C GLN A 16 -8.16 15.35 11.02
N LEU A 17 -7.65 16.10 10.04
CA LEU A 17 -7.69 15.75 8.63
C LEU A 17 -6.69 14.63 8.31
N SER A 18 -5.49 14.65 8.90
CA SER A 18 -4.49 13.59 8.74
C SER A 18 -4.97 12.28 9.38
N ILE A 19 -5.50 12.37 10.59
CA ILE A 19 -6.16 11.27 11.30
C ILE A 19 -7.42 10.86 10.54
N ALA A 20 -8.26 11.75 10.01
CA ALA A 20 -9.46 11.37 9.29
C ALA A 20 -9.15 10.72 7.93
N LEU A 21 -8.16 11.20 7.20
CA LEU A 21 -7.71 10.61 5.93
C LEU A 21 -7.04 9.26 6.14
N PHE A 22 -6.38 9.05 7.29
CA PHE A 22 -5.63 7.82 7.61
C PHE A 22 -6.45 6.80 8.43
N LEU A 23 -7.38 7.27 9.26
CA LEU A 23 -8.34 6.50 10.08
C LEU A 23 -9.70 6.33 9.39
N PHE A 24 -9.79 6.52 8.09
CA PHE A 24 -10.91 6.03 7.29
C PHE A 24 -10.59 4.64 6.69
N PRO A 25 -10.46 3.53 7.47
CA PRO A 25 -10.73 2.24 6.89
C PRO A 25 -12.22 2.21 6.51
N LEU A 26 -12.47 2.00 5.23
CA LEU A 26 -13.76 1.82 4.54
C LEU A 26 -14.57 0.60 5.06
N HIS A 27 -14.54 0.29 6.35
CA HIS A 27 -15.28 -0.82 6.93
C HIS A 27 -16.78 -0.52 7.12
N ARG A 28 -17.20 0.75 6.95
CA ARG A 28 -18.61 1.16 7.07
C ARG A 28 -19.41 1.22 5.77
N LEU A 29 -18.88 0.81 4.61
CA LEU A 29 -19.69 0.76 3.39
C LEU A 29 -20.30 -0.62 3.09
N ASN A 30 -19.70 -1.71 3.57
CA ASN A 30 -20.30 -3.05 3.41
C ASN A 30 -21.57 -3.22 4.26
N HIS A 31 -21.64 -2.61 5.44
CA HIS A 31 -22.84 -2.64 6.28
C HIS A 31 -23.97 -1.77 5.71
N LEU A 32 -23.63 -0.65 5.06
CA LEU A 32 -24.60 0.19 4.36
C LEU A 32 -25.14 -0.49 3.10
N ARG A 33 -24.31 -1.27 2.39
CA ARG A 33 -24.73 -2.09 1.24
C ARG A 33 -25.68 -3.22 1.63
N GLN A 34 -25.51 -3.81 2.82
CA GLN A 34 -26.48 -4.75 3.39
C GLN A 34 -27.79 -4.05 3.78
N LEU A 35 -27.71 -2.88 4.43
CA LEU A 35 -28.89 -2.12 4.85
C LEU A 35 -29.75 -1.60 3.68
N THR A 36 -29.14 -1.22 2.55
CA THR A 36 -29.88 -0.82 1.34
C THR A 36 -30.52 -1.99 0.61
N ASN A 37 -29.94 -3.20 0.72
CA ASN A 37 -30.50 -4.40 0.13
C ASN A 37 -31.63 -5.02 0.97
N THR A 38 -31.64 -4.80 2.30
CA THR A 38 -32.68 -5.34 3.19
C THR A 38 -33.87 -4.39 3.41
N HIS A 39 -33.73 -3.08 3.16
CA HIS A 39 -34.78 -2.08 3.40
C HIS A 39 -34.92 -1.06 2.25
N PRO A 40 -35.72 -1.36 1.21
CA PRO A 40 -35.93 -0.49 0.05
C PRO A 40 -36.55 0.89 0.37
N TRP A 41 -37.10 1.08 1.57
CA TRP A 41 -37.73 2.33 2.01
C TRP A 41 -36.71 3.40 2.45
N ILE A 42 -35.47 3.02 2.79
CA ILE A 42 -34.41 3.96 3.19
C ILE A 42 -33.87 4.75 1.97
N ALA A 43 -33.84 4.13 0.79
CA ALA A 43 -33.46 4.81 -0.46
C ALA A 43 -34.47 5.89 -0.88
N ARG A 44 -35.74 5.76 -0.49
CA ARG A 44 -36.81 6.71 -0.83
C ARG A 44 -36.78 8.01 -0.02
N SER A 45 -36.12 8.02 1.14
CA SER A 45 -35.99 9.22 1.98
C SER A 45 -34.82 10.13 1.58
N ILE A 46 -33.95 9.68 0.67
CA ILE A 46 -32.73 10.40 0.22
C ILE A 46 -32.89 10.97 -1.21
N GLY A 47 -34.08 10.85 -1.83
CA GLY A 47 -34.44 11.67 -3.00
C GLY A 47 -33.61 11.45 -4.28
N ILE A 48 -33.17 10.22 -4.55
CA ILE A 48 -32.55 9.88 -5.85
C ILE A 48 -33.55 9.08 -6.68
N THR A 49 -34.23 9.74 -7.61
CA THR A 49 -34.93 9.09 -8.72
C THR A 49 -34.52 9.75 -10.04
N SER A 50 -34.17 8.92 -11.01
CA SER A 50 -34.12 9.18 -12.46
C SER A 50 -34.45 7.83 -13.14
N PRO A 51 -34.97 7.74 -14.40
CA PRO A 51 -34.56 8.58 -15.52
C PRO A 51 -35.61 9.00 -16.57
N ALA A 52 -35.19 10.01 -17.35
CA ALA A 52 -35.37 10.27 -18.77
C ALA A 52 -36.76 10.11 -19.44
N SER A 53 -37.29 11.23 -19.93
CA SER A 53 -37.86 11.31 -21.28
C SER A 53 -37.81 12.74 -21.83
N THR A 54 -37.58 12.83 -23.14
CA THR A 54 -37.72 14.02 -24.02
C THR A 54 -36.79 15.21 -23.79
N LEU A 55 -35.70 15.27 -24.58
CA LEU A 55 -35.15 16.54 -25.06
C LEU A 55 -34.73 16.40 -26.53
N SER A 56 -35.28 17.31 -27.33
CA SER A 56 -35.22 17.35 -28.78
C SER A 56 -33.81 17.56 -29.35
N THR A 57 -33.60 16.96 -30.51
CA THR A 57 -32.58 17.33 -31.50
C THR A 57 -32.57 18.84 -31.79
N SER A 58 -31.52 19.56 -31.37
CA SER A 58 -31.05 20.81 -32.01
C SER A 58 -29.88 21.49 -31.27
N PHE A 59 -28.81 20.78 -30.88
CA PHE A 59 -27.60 21.46 -30.35
C PHE A 59 -26.32 20.67 -30.66
N PHE A 60 -25.95 20.59 -31.94
CA PHE A 60 -24.58 20.22 -32.33
C PHE A 60 -24.12 21.09 -33.50
N SER A 61 -23.64 22.28 -33.17
CA SER A 61 -22.83 23.12 -34.06
C SER A 61 -21.72 23.81 -33.25
N HIS A 62 -21.00 23.04 -32.43
CA HIS A 62 -19.85 23.54 -31.67
C HIS A 62 -18.53 22.93 -32.21
N PRO A 63 -17.52 23.74 -32.63
CA PRO A 63 -16.26 23.27 -33.23
C PRO A 63 -15.47 22.25 -32.39
N LEU A 64 -15.64 22.30 -31.06
CA LEU A 64 -14.98 21.42 -30.10
C LEU A 64 -15.36 19.93 -30.27
N ALA A 65 -16.61 19.62 -30.64
CA ALA A 65 -17.06 18.24 -30.83
C ALA A 65 -16.41 17.60 -32.08
N ALA A 66 -16.22 18.39 -33.14
CA ALA A 66 -15.52 17.96 -34.35
C ALA A 66 -14.01 17.76 -34.10
N THR A 67 -13.44 18.54 -33.19
CA THR A 67 -12.01 18.42 -32.80
C THR A 67 -11.78 17.14 -32.00
N MET A 68 -12.61 16.88 -30.99
CA MET A 68 -12.57 15.61 -30.23
C MET A 68 -12.79 14.38 -31.11
N ALA A 69 -13.68 14.46 -32.11
CA ALA A 69 -13.91 13.36 -33.05
C ALA A 69 -12.67 13.07 -33.92
N LYS A 70 -11.94 14.12 -34.34
CA LYS A 70 -10.66 13.98 -35.04
C LYS A 70 -9.56 13.41 -34.15
N ASP A 71 -9.46 13.86 -32.90
CA ASP A 71 -8.48 13.36 -31.94
C ASP A 71 -8.72 11.87 -31.62
N LEU A 72 -9.98 11.46 -31.49
CA LEU A 72 -10.37 10.06 -31.33
C LEU A 72 -10.06 9.21 -32.57
N GLN A 73 -10.20 9.76 -33.78
CA GLN A 73 -9.79 9.07 -35.01
C GLN A 73 -8.27 8.96 -35.12
N ALA A 74 -7.52 10.00 -34.74
CA ALA A 74 -6.06 9.97 -34.72
C ALA A 74 -5.52 8.96 -33.69
N PHE A 75 -6.15 8.87 -32.52
CA PHE A 75 -5.84 7.85 -31.50
C PHE A 75 -6.08 6.42 -32.00
N ARG A 76 -7.16 6.20 -32.77
CA ARG A 76 -7.43 4.88 -33.39
C ARG A 76 -6.47 4.55 -34.53
N ALA A 77 -5.95 5.54 -35.24
CA ALA A 77 -5.03 5.35 -36.36
C ALA A 77 -3.59 5.09 -35.91
N HIS A 78 -3.21 5.58 -34.73
CA HIS A 78 -1.90 5.37 -34.11
C HIS A 78 -2.08 4.80 -32.69
N PRO A 79 -2.46 3.51 -32.59
CA PRO A 79 -2.53 2.84 -31.31
C PRO A 79 -1.16 2.92 -30.62
N PRO A 80 -1.13 3.03 -29.29
CA PRO A 80 0.12 3.26 -28.62
C PRO A 80 1.01 2.01 -28.58
N LEU A 81 2.34 2.20 -28.63
CA LEU A 81 3.38 1.16 -28.78
C LEU A 81 3.37 -0.02 -27.77
N TRP A 82 2.49 -0.02 -26.77
CA TRP A 82 2.32 -1.14 -25.83
C TRP A 82 1.23 -2.14 -26.25
N GLU A 83 0.58 -1.92 -27.39
CA GLU A 83 -0.49 -2.78 -27.91
C GLU A 83 0.03 -4.01 -28.70
N ASP A 84 1.34 -4.09 -28.97
CA ASP A 84 1.99 -5.15 -29.77
C ASP A 84 2.21 -6.50 -29.03
N GLY A 85 1.39 -6.80 -28.03
CA GLY A 85 1.49 -8.04 -27.23
C GLY A 85 0.93 -9.31 -27.89
N HIS A 86 0.42 -9.24 -29.12
CA HIS A 86 -0.14 -10.39 -29.83
C HIS A 86 0.65 -10.69 -31.11
N GLN A 87 1.85 -11.24 -30.95
CA GLN A 87 2.50 -12.00 -32.02
C GLN A 87 1.96 -13.44 -32.04
N THR A 88 1.53 -13.80 -33.24
CA THR A 88 1.00 -15.05 -33.77
C THR A 88 1.72 -16.32 -33.31
N ASP A 89 0.96 -17.32 -32.87
CA ASP A 89 1.36 -18.73 -32.87
C ASP A 89 0.35 -19.48 -33.77
N GLU A 90 0.71 -19.69 -35.04
CA GLU A 90 -0.02 -20.60 -35.92
C GLU A 90 0.20 -22.04 -35.43
N ARG A 91 -0.81 -22.62 -34.76
CA ARG A 91 -0.97 -24.07 -34.65
C ARG A 91 -2.23 -24.51 -35.38
N PRO A 92 -2.18 -25.59 -36.18
CA PRO A 92 -3.30 -25.98 -37.01
C PRO A 92 -4.39 -26.72 -36.21
N ASN A 93 -5.63 -26.25 -36.37
CA ASN A 93 -6.90 -26.96 -36.24
C ASN A 93 -7.16 -27.68 -34.91
N GLU A 94 -7.74 -26.94 -33.95
CA GLU A 94 -8.68 -27.53 -32.99
C GLU A 94 -10.03 -26.79 -33.09
N LYS A 95 -11.08 -27.61 -33.07
CA LYS A 95 -12.44 -27.28 -33.47
C LYS A 95 -13.00 -26.07 -32.72
N GLU A 96 -13.58 -25.20 -33.52
CA GLU A 96 -14.42 -24.05 -33.18
C GLU A 96 -15.50 -24.45 -32.17
N SER A 97 -15.28 -24.18 -30.88
CA SER A 97 -16.34 -24.01 -29.90
C SER A 97 -16.63 -22.53 -29.78
N THR A 98 -17.73 -22.11 -30.39
CA THR A 98 -18.32 -20.78 -30.22
C THR A 98 -18.83 -20.60 -28.79
N ASP A 99 -17.92 -20.34 -27.85
CA ASP A 99 -18.23 -19.65 -26.60
C ASP A 99 -17.72 -18.22 -26.77
N SER A 100 -18.58 -17.35 -27.27
CA SER A 100 -18.35 -15.91 -27.27
C SER A 100 -18.25 -15.44 -25.81
N GLU A 101 -17.02 -15.35 -25.31
CA GLU A 101 -16.74 -14.66 -24.05
C GLU A 101 -17.28 -13.23 -24.20
N PRO A 102 -18.20 -12.76 -23.33
CA PRO A 102 -18.75 -11.42 -23.48
C PRO A 102 -17.62 -10.39 -23.38
N PRO A 103 -17.72 -9.26 -24.11
CA PRO A 103 -16.69 -8.24 -24.09
C PRO A 103 -16.42 -7.82 -22.65
N ARG A 104 -15.13 -7.86 -22.25
CA ARG A 104 -14.65 -7.56 -20.90
C ARG A 104 -15.15 -6.17 -20.50
N GLN A 105 -16.25 -6.13 -19.75
CA GLN A 105 -16.92 -4.90 -19.33
C GLN A 105 -15.97 -4.17 -18.37
N HIS A 106 -15.30 -3.13 -18.85
CA HIS A 106 -14.52 -2.23 -18.00
C HIS A 106 -15.51 -1.38 -17.19
N ASP A 107 -16.03 -1.95 -16.10
CA ASP A 107 -16.85 -1.22 -15.15
C ASP A 107 -16.00 -0.10 -14.55
N ILE A 108 -16.25 1.13 -14.98
CA ILE A 108 -15.72 2.33 -14.33
C ILE A 108 -16.36 2.37 -12.94
N SER A 109 -15.67 1.79 -11.95
CA SER A 109 -16.19 1.74 -10.58
C SER A 109 -16.07 3.13 -9.95
N TRP A 110 -17.13 3.90 -10.03
CA TRP A 110 -17.37 5.02 -9.11
C TRP A 110 -18.10 4.50 -7.86
N PRO A 111 -17.71 4.91 -6.65
CA PRO A 111 -16.74 5.96 -6.31
C PRO A 111 -15.29 5.46 -6.29
N LEU A 112 -14.32 6.39 -6.15
CA LEU A 112 -12.87 6.19 -5.92
C LEU A 112 -12.51 5.39 -4.64
N THR A 113 -13.45 4.61 -4.11
CA THR A 113 -13.36 3.85 -2.86
C THR A 113 -13.21 2.35 -3.08
N SER A 114 -13.25 1.86 -4.33
CA SER A 114 -12.95 0.46 -4.62
C SER A 114 -11.44 0.23 -4.59
N PHE A 115 -10.98 -0.86 -3.98
CA PHE A 115 -9.60 -1.37 -4.16
C PHE A 115 -9.49 -2.19 -5.45
N ALA A 116 -10.31 -1.89 -6.46
CA ALA A 116 -10.26 -2.58 -7.74
C ALA A 116 -8.95 -2.23 -8.47
N ASN A 117 -8.38 -3.21 -9.18
CA ASN A 117 -7.13 -3.04 -9.91
C ASN A 117 -7.35 -2.25 -11.21
N THR A 118 -7.49 -0.93 -11.10
CA THR A 118 -7.68 0.00 -12.21
C THR A 118 -6.61 1.10 -12.19
N ILE A 119 -6.27 1.63 -13.38
CA ILE A 119 -5.31 2.73 -13.51
C ILE A 119 -5.81 3.98 -12.76
N GLN A 120 -7.13 4.22 -12.79
CA GLN A 120 -7.76 5.32 -12.05
C GLN A 120 -7.49 5.22 -10.54
N ASN A 121 -7.66 4.04 -9.95
CA ASN A 121 -7.42 3.84 -8.52
C ASN A 121 -5.93 3.99 -8.17
N VAL A 122 -5.03 3.48 -9.01
CA VAL A 122 -3.58 3.69 -8.85
C VAL A 122 -3.24 5.19 -8.85
N CYS A 123 -3.77 5.96 -9.81
CA CYS A 123 -3.54 7.39 -9.91
C CYS A 123 -4.07 8.14 -8.69
N CYS A 124 -5.30 7.84 -8.25
CA CYS A 124 -5.89 8.48 -7.08
C CYS A 124 -5.14 8.16 -5.79
N ILE A 125 -4.79 6.90 -5.55
CA ILE A 125 -4.02 6.50 -4.36
C ILE A 125 -2.64 7.17 -4.35
N SER A 126 -1.96 7.19 -5.49
CA SER A 126 -0.65 7.85 -5.63
C SER A 126 -0.73 9.35 -5.38
N PHE A 127 -1.76 10.02 -5.93
CA PHE A 127 -2.00 11.44 -5.71
C PHE A 127 -2.27 11.74 -4.24
N LEU A 128 -3.13 10.96 -3.57
CA LEU A 128 -3.45 11.15 -2.16
C LEU A 128 -2.22 10.95 -1.26
N PHE A 129 -1.41 9.93 -1.51
CA PHE A 129 -0.16 9.74 -0.78
C PHE A 129 0.85 10.86 -1.05
N GLY A 130 1.01 11.30 -2.30
CA GLY A 130 1.88 12.43 -2.65
C GLY A 130 1.45 13.72 -1.97
N PHE A 131 0.15 14.03 -1.99
CA PHE A 131 -0.43 15.17 -1.29
C PHE A 131 -0.19 15.08 0.23
N PHE A 132 -0.47 13.93 0.83
CA PHE A 132 -0.28 13.71 2.25
C PHE A 132 1.18 13.82 2.68
N LEU A 133 2.12 13.29 1.89
CA LEU A 133 3.55 13.45 2.09
C LEU A 133 3.96 14.93 2.06
N CYS A 134 3.50 15.67 1.05
CA CYS A 134 3.80 17.10 0.91
C CYS A 134 3.22 17.92 2.07
N LEU A 135 2.00 17.59 2.52
CA LEU A 135 1.37 18.26 3.66
C LEU A 135 2.19 18.10 4.95
N ASN A 136 2.66 16.88 5.25
CA ASN A 136 3.49 16.62 6.43
C ASN A 136 4.86 17.32 6.33
N LEU A 137 5.48 17.33 5.15
CA LEU A 137 6.74 18.06 4.91
C LEU A 137 6.56 19.57 5.07
N ALA A 138 5.49 20.13 4.50
CA ALA A 138 5.15 21.55 4.63
C ALA A 138 4.91 21.92 6.09
N PHE A 139 4.23 21.07 6.87
CA PHE A 139 4.02 21.30 8.31
C PHE A 139 5.34 21.39 9.07
N ILE A 140 6.28 20.47 8.83
CA ILE A 140 7.61 20.48 9.49
C ILE A 140 8.37 21.76 9.12
N PHE A 141 8.33 22.15 7.85
CA PHE A 141 9.01 23.34 7.36
C PHE A 141 8.43 24.62 7.95
N LEU A 142 7.11 24.79 7.90
CA LEU A 142 6.41 25.99 8.39
C LEU A 142 6.46 26.12 9.92
N SER A 143 6.54 25.01 10.65
CA SER A 143 6.66 25.01 12.12
C SER A 143 8.09 25.16 12.64
N ASN A 144 9.05 25.42 11.74
CA ASN A 144 10.48 25.57 12.04
C ASN A 144 11.05 24.43 12.91
N GLN A 145 10.57 23.20 12.68
CA GLN A 145 10.93 21.97 13.41
C GLN A 145 10.68 21.98 14.93
N SER A 146 10.23 23.09 15.50
CA SER A 146 10.10 23.33 16.94
C SER A 146 8.81 22.76 17.54
N HIS A 147 7.93 22.21 16.70
CA HIS A 147 6.60 21.77 17.13
C HIS A 147 6.62 20.42 17.83
N GLN A 148 5.78 20.28 18.85
CA GLN A 148 5.52 19.02 19.57
C GLN A 148 5.03 17.87 18.64
N TRP A 149 4.56 18.19 17.44
CA TRP A 149 4.03 17.22 16.47
C TRP A 149 5.03 16.84 15.36
N THR A 150 6.24 17.39 15.34
CA THR A 150 7.25 17.09 14.31
C THR A 150 7.54 15.59 14.20
N ARG A 151 7.63 14.89 15.34
CA ARG A 151 7.85 13.43 15.36
C ARG A 151 6.71 12.65 14.72
N LEU A 152 5.46 13.05 14.99
CA LEU A 152 4.30 12.39 14.40
C LEU A 152 4.23 12.62 12.88
N ASN A 153 4.60 13.81 12.39
CA ASN A 153 4.72 14.07 10.95
C ASN A 153 5.81 13.20 10.30
N ILE A 154 6.98 13.05 10.95
CA ILE A 154 8.06 12.16 10.46
C ILE A 154 7.60 10.69 10.43
N TYR A 155 6.79 10.26 11.39
CA TYR A 155 6.14 8.94 11.36
C TYR A 155 5.23 8.79 10.13
N PHE A 156 4.34 9.76 9.88
CA PHE A 156 3.44 9.72 8.72
C PHE A 156 4.19 9.79 7.38
N ILE A 157 5.28 10.55 7.31
CA ILE A 157 6.18 10.58 6.16
C ILE A 157 6.77 9.20 5.90
N GLN A 158 7.33 8.53 6.92
CA GLN A 158 7.90 7.19 6.77
C GLN A 158 6.86 6.15 6.38
N LEU A 159 5.66 6.23 6.96
CA LEU A 159 4.55 5.33 6.67
C LEU A 159 4.04 5.50 5.22
N THR A 160 3.92 6.74 4.77
CA THR A 160 3.55 7.07 3.38
C THR A 160 4.63 6.63 2.41
N ALA A 161 5.90 6.90 2.73
CA ALA A 161 7.04 6.49 1.93
C ALA A 161 7.12 4.97 1.81
N PHE A 162 6.87 4.22 2.89
CA PHE A 162 6.79 2.76 2.84
C PHE A 162 5.76 2.32 1.79
N HIS A 163 4.50 2.72 1.90
CA HIS A 163 3.45 2.31 0.96
C HIS A 163 3.71 2.74 -0.50
N LEU A 164 4.24 3.94 -0.70
CA LEU A 164 4.63 4.43 -2.03
C LEU A 164 5.80 3.63 -2.62
N LEU A 165 6.84 3.37 -1.84
CA LEU A 165 8.01 2.63 -2.30
C LEU A 165 7.69 1.17 -2.59
N GLU A 166 6.75 0.56 -1.87
CA GLU A 166 6.25 -0.78 -2.16
C GLU A 166 5.63 -0.84 -3.57
N PHE A 167 4.73 0.09 -3.86
CA PHE A 167 4.11 0.17 -5.17
C PHE A 167 5.13 0.51 -6.25
N LEU A 168 5.95 1.55 -6.05
CA LEU A 168 6.90 2.05 -7.04
C LEU A 168 7.97 1.00 -7.38
N THR A 169 8.53 0.34 -6.36
CA THR A 169 9.52 -0.72 -6.58
C THR A 169 8.91 -1.90 -7.32
N THR A 170 7.67 -2.28 -6.99
CA THR A 170 6.95 -3.34 -7.72
C THR A 170 6.67 -2.92 -9.17
N ALA A 171 6.23 -1.68 -9.40
CA ALA A 171 5.96 -1.16 -10.73
C ALA A 171 7.20 -1.12 -11.63
N ILE A 172 8.38 -0.79 -11.07
CA ILE A 172 9.63 -0.69 -11.83
C ILE A 172 10.23 -2.08 -12.09
N PHE A 173 10.29 -2.95 -11.08
CA PHE A 173 11.08 -4.19 -11.13
C PHE A 173 10.24 -5.46 -11.31
N ASN A 174 8.91 -5.37 -11.22
CA ASN A 174 7.97 -6.47 -11.46
C ASN A 174 6.62 -5.96 -12.03
N PRO A 175 6.64 -5.28 -13.20
CA PRO A 175 5.45 -4.65 -13.78
C PRO A 175 4.34 -5.65 -14.14
N SER A 176 4.68 -6.92 -14.40
CA SER A 176 3.70 -7.96 -14.70
C SER A 176 2.78 -8.32 -13.52
N ARG A 177 3.19 -7.99 -12.28
CA ARG A 177 2.45 -8.35 -11.06
C ARG A 177 2.02 -7.15 -10.24
N VAL A 178 2.27 -5.94 -10.73
CA VAL A 178 1.87 -4.72 -10.01
C VAL A 178 0.35 -4.54 -10.07
N THR A 179 -0.23 -4.25 -8.91
CA THR A 179 -1.67 -4.08 -8.72
C THR A 179 -1.92 -3.01 -7.66
N VAL A 180 -3.18 -2.64 -7.42
CA VAL A 180 -3.54 -1.73 -6.31
C VAL A 180 -3.16 -2.33 -4.96
N ASP A 181 -3.18 -3.66 -4.82
CA ASP A 181 -2.72 -4.34 -3.60
C ASP A 181 -1.22 -4.16 -3.34
N SER A 182 -0.43 -3.77 -4.36
CA SER A 182 1.02 -3.52 -4.21
C SER A 182 1.33 -2.29 -3.35
N PHE A 183 0.35 -1.40 -3.11
CA PHE A 183 0.47 -0.37 -2.07
C PHE A 183 0.45 -0.95 -0.65
N LEU A 184 0.07 -2.22 -0.46
CA LEU A 184 -0.07 -2.89 0.84
C LEU A 184 -1.04 -2.20 1.81
N LEU A 185 -2.07 -1.54 1.28
CA LEU A 185 -3.15 -0.95 2.09
C LEU A 185 -4.09 -2.01 2.68
N ASN A 186 -4.21 -3.17 2.03
CA ASN A 186 -5.09 -4.26 2.45
C ASN A 186 -4.33 -5.36 3.22
N ASN A 187 -3.54 -4.97 4.22
CA ASN A 187 -2.80 -5.90 5.09
C ASN A 187 -3.65 -6.49 6.25
N GLY A 188 -4.98 -6.44 6.13
CA GLY A 188 -5.92 -6.86 7.16
C GLY A 188 -6.18 -5.79 8.23
N SER A 189 -7.28 -5.96 8.98
CA SER A 189 -7.72 -4.96 9.97
C SER A 189 -6.73 -4.81 11.14
N SER A 190 -6.01 -5.87 11.51
CA SER A 190 -5.02 -5.85 12.59
C SER A 190 -3.88 -4.87 12.32
N TYR A 191 -3.44 -4.75 11.06
CA TYR A 191 -2.43 -3.78 10.66
C TYR A 191 -2.90 -2.36 10.97
N TRP A 192 -4.10 -1.99 10.52
CA TRP A 192 -4.65 -0.66 10.78
C TRP A 192 -4.81 -0.41 12.26
N PHE A 193 -5.40 -1.34 13.03
CA PHE A 193 -5.49 -1.21 14.49
C PHE A 193 -4.13 -0.95 15.16
N ALA A 194 -3.06 -1.60 14.70
CA ALA A 194 -1.71 -1.36 15.20
C ALA A 194 -1.22 0.07 14.89
N GLN A 195 -1.47 0.58 13.69
CA GLN A 195 -1.14 1.98 13.34
C GLN A 195 -1.93 2.98 14.18
N ILE A 196 -3.24 2.74 14.39
CA ILE A 196 -4.08 3.57 15.25
C ILE A 196 -3.54 3.57 16.68
N LEU A 197 -3.23 2.40 17.22
CA LEU A 197 -2.70 2.24 18.56
C LEU A 197 -1.38 3.01 18.75
N SER A 198 -0.48 2.93 17.77
CA SER A 198 0.79 3.66 17.77
C SER A 198 0.60 5.17 17.83
N VAL A 199 -0.33 5.72 17.04
CA VAL A 199 -0.66 7.14 17.06
C VAL A 199 -1.33 7.54 18.38
N LEU A 200 -2.27 6.74 18.88
CA LEU A 200 -2.97 7.01 20.14
C LEU A 200 -2.02 6.99 21.33
N GLU A 201 -1.15 5.99 21.43
CA GLU A 201 -0.14 5.92 22.49
C GLU A 201 0.75 7.16 22.48
N TYR A 202 1.24 7.55 21.30
CA TYR A 202 2.07 8.75 21.14
C TYR A 202 1.32 10.01 21.61
N VAL A 203 0.12 10.25 21.09
CA VAL A 203 -0.66 11.46 21.39
C VAL A 203 -1.07 11.53 22.86
N ILE A 204 -1.52 10.41 23.44
CA ILE A 204 -1.91 10.35 24.85
C ILE A 204 -0.70 10.62 25.74
N ARG A 205 0.45 10.00 25.44
CA ARG A 205 1.67 10.18 26.22
C ARG A 205 2.17 11.61 26.18
N GLU A 206 2.29 12.20 24.99
CA GLU A 206 2.76 13.58 24.83
C GLU A 206 1.82 14.60 25.49
N LYS A 207 0.49 14.39 25.41
CA LYS A 207 -0.49 15.34 25.92
C LYS A 207 -0.70 15.26 27.44
N TYR A 208 -0.69 14.06 28.02
CA TYR A 208 -1.12 13.86 29.41
C TYR A 208 -0.02 13.37 30.36
N PHE A 209 1.00 12.68 29.85
CA PHE A 209 2.01 12.03 30.71
C PHE A 209 3.38 12.70 30.66
N GLY A 210 3.60 13.63 29.73
CA GLY A 210 4.75 14.55 29.66
C GLY A 210 6.09 13.93 30.08
N GLY A 211 6.81 13.28 29.16
CA GLY A 211 8.19 12.80 29.37
C GLY A 211 8.46 11.84 30.55
N THR A 212 7.45 11.45 31.32
CA THR A 212 7.62 10.63 32.53
C THR A 212 8.20 9.27 32.17
N ILE A 213 9.34 8.93 32.78
CA ILE A 213 10.14 7.73 32.44
C ILE A 213 9.38 6.40 32.62
N LEU A 214 8.33 6.38 33.46
CA LEU A 214 7.48 5.19 33.64
C LEU A 214 6.63 4.85 32.41
N VAL A 215 6.43 5.80 31.49
CA VAL A 215 5.53 5.67 30.33
C VAL A 215 6.29 5.90 29.01
N THR A 216 7.60 6.10 29.07
CA THR A 216 8.41 6.37 27.87
C THR A 216 9.83 5.81 27.97
N ILE A 217 10.39 5.51 26.80
CA ILE A 217 11.80 5.21 26.61
C ILE A 217 12.52 6.37 25.88
N ASP A 218 11.91 7.56 25.89
CA ASP A 218 12.38 8.69 25.08
C ASP A 218 13.77 9.16 25.51
N SER A 219 14.70 9.11 24.57
CA SER A 219 16.02 9.72 24.66
C SER A 219 16.48 10.06 23.25
N SER A 220 17.37 11.04 23.11
CA SER A 220 17.92 11.38 21.80
C SER A 220 18.58 10.19 21.10
N ILE A 221 19.24 9.31 21.87
CA ILE A 221 19.87 8.09 21.36
C ILE A 221 18.81 7.14 20.80
N VAL A 222 17.76 6.85 21.58
CA VAL A 222 16.67 5.95 21.13
C VAL A 222 15.98 6.48 19.88
N ARG A 223 15.76 7.80 19.79
CA ARG A 223 15.15 8.43 18.60
C ARG A 223 16.03 8.29 17.36
N VAL A 224 17.32 8.59 17.47
CA VAL A 224 18.27 8.47 16.35
C VAL A 224 18.42 7.01 15.93
N LEU A 225 18.55 6.08 16.87
CA LEU A 225 18.59 4.65 16.58
C LEU A 225 17.31 4.18 15.90
N GLY A 226 16.14 4.63 16.38
CA GLY A 226 14.86 4.33 15.76
C GLY A 226 14.80 4.74 14.29
N LEU A 227 15.24 5.96 13.97
CA LEU A 227 15.32 6.45 12.57
C LEU A 227 16.32 5.66 11.73
N VAL A 228 17.50 5.37 12.25
CA VAL A 228 18.52 4.60 11.51
C VAL A 228 18.02 3.19 11.23
N ILE A 229 17.39 2.54 12.21
CA ILE A 229 16.81 1.20 12.08
C ILE A 229 15.66 1.22 11.08
N SER A 230 14.77 2.23 11.14
CA SER A 230 13.61 2.28 10.24
C SER A 230 14.03 2.52 8.80
N LEU A 231 14.91 3.49 8.55
CA LEU A 231 15.45 3.78 7.22
C LEU A 231 16.27 2.61 6.67
N GLY A 232 17.11 1.99 7.50
CA GLY A 232 17.86 0.78 7.13
C GLY A 232 16.94 -0.38 6.75
N GLY A 233 15.87 -0.59 7.52
CA GLY A 233 14.83 -1.58 7.22
C GLY A 233 14.14 -1.32 5.87
N GLN A 234 13.77 -0.06 5.59
CA GLN A 234 13.17 0.33 4.31
C GLN A 234 14.11 0.08 3.13
N ILE A 235 15.38 0.45 3.27
CA ILE A 235 16.40 0.25 2.24
C ILE A 235 16.56 -1.25 1.96
N ILE A 236 16.74 -2.06 3.01
CA ILE A 236 16.88 -3.51 2.88
C ILE A 236 15.65 -4.13 2.21
N ARG A 237 14.45 -3.68 2.58
CA ARG A 237 13.20 -4.15 1.97
C ARG A 237 13.15 -3.83 0.47
N SER A 238 13.48 -2.60 0.10
CA SER A 238 13.48 -2.16 -1.30
C SER A 238 14.55 -2.91 -2.10
N LEU A 239 15.77 -3.08 -1.56
CA LEU A 239 16.84 -3.86 -2.19
C LEU A 239 16.45 -5.33 -2.38
N ALA A 240 15.74 -5.94 -1.42
CA ALA A 240 15.22 -7.29 -1.56
C ALA A 240 14.25 -7.41 -2.73
N MET A 241 13.30 -6.47 -2.85
CA MET A 241 12.35 -6.42 -3.96
C MET A 241 13.05 -6.22 -5.31
N ILE A 242 14.03 -5.30 -5.37
CA ILE A 242 14.83 -5.04 -6.57
C ILE A 242 15.62 -6.29 -6.98
N THR A 243 16.28 -6.95 -6.03
CA THR A 243 17.12 -8.12 -6.29
C THR A 243 16.27 -9.32 -6.73
N ALA A 244 15.09 -9.50 -6.14
CA ALA A 244 14.20 -10.60 -6.51
C ALA A 244 13.40 -10.33 -7.80
N ALA A 245 13.13 -9.05 -8.12
CA ALA A 245 12.44 -8.60 -9.33
C ALA A 245 11.18 -9.45 -9.63
N ASN A 246 11.13 -10.12 -10.79
CA ASN A 246 10.02 -10.99 -11.20
C ASN A 246 9.77 -12.17 -10.24
N SER A 247 10.79 -12.61 -9.50
CA SER A 247 10.65 -13.66 -8.49
C SER A 247 10.10 -13.16 -7.15
N PHE A 248 9.90 -11.85 -6.98
CA PHE A 248 9.24 -11.29 -5.80
C PHE A 248 7.72 -11.39 -5.90
N ASN A 249 7.05 -11.71 -4.79
CA ASN A 249 5.60 -11.68 -4.72
C ASN A 249 5.11 -11.26 -3.32
N HIS A 250 4.18 -10.30 -3.26
CA HIS A 250 3.56 -9.86 -2.00
C HIS A 250 2.68 -10.94 -1.37
N ARG A 251 2.17 -11.88 -2.18
CA ARG A 251 1.44 -13.06 -1.72
C ARG A 251 2.35 -14.27 -1.81
N VAL A 252 2.41 -15.05 -0.73
CA VAL A 252 3.07 -16.37 -0.79
C VAL A 252 2.35 -17.17 -1.87
N SER A 253 3.12 -17.68 -2.84
CA SER A 253 2.56 -18.50 -3.91
C SER A 253 2.06 -19.82 -3.30
N THR A 254 0.75 -19.92 -3.11
CA THR A 254 0.08 -21.15 -2.65
C THR A 254 -0.15 -22.15 -3.78
N HIS A 255 0.15 -21.77 -5.02
CA HIS A 255 0.00 -22.64 -6.18
C HIS A 255 0.98 -23.83 -6.11
N SER A 256 0.48 -25.02 -6.41
CA SER A 256 1.27 -26.25 -6.43
C SER A 256 2.30 -26.29 -7.57
N LYS A 257 2.20 -25.41 -8.56
CA LYS A 257 3.12 -25.31 -9.70
C LYS A 257 3.93 -24.02 -9.62
N LYS A 258 5.24 -24.17 -9.82
CA LYS A 258 6.19 -23.09 -10.05
C LYS A 258 5.78 -22.36 -11.34
N GLN A 259 5.72 -21.02 -11.30
CA GLN A 259 5.56 -20.23 -12.52
C GLN A 259 6.90 -20.19 -13.28
N ASP A 260 6.86 -20.16 -14.62
CA ASP A 260 8.05 -20.30 -15.45
C ASP A 260 9.09 -19.20 -15.23
N ASP A 261 8.66 -18.03 -14.76
CA ASP A 261 9.48 -16.86 -14.42
C ASP A 261 10.07 -16.89 -13.00
N HIS A 262 9.68 -17.86 -12.16
CA HIS A 262 10.10 -17.93 -10.77
C HIS A 262 11.47 -18.61 -10.67
N THR A 263 12.52 -17.87 -10.32
CA THR A 263 13.88 -18.42 -10.16
C THR A 263 14.32 -18.36 -8.71
N LEU A 264 15.24 -19.24 -8.31
CA LEU A 264 15.79 -19.20 -6.97
C LEU A 264 16.88 -18.12 -6.91
N VAL A 265 16.54 -16.98 -6.29
CA VAL A 265 17.46 -15.85 -6.12
C VAL A 265 18.33 -16.07 -4.88
N THR A 266 19.66 -16.09 -5.09
CA THR A 266 20.65 -16.34 -4.02
C THR A 266 21.79 -15.32 -4.01
N ASN A 267 21.77 -14.34 -4.92
CA ASN A 267 22.77 -13.29 -5.06
C ASN A 267 22.35 -11.99 -4.36
N GLY A 268 23.28 -11.04 -4.26
CA GLY A 268 23.01 -9.73 -3.65
C GLY A 268 22.59 -9.86 -2.18
N ILE A 269 21.52 -9.18 -1.80
CA ILE A 269 21.06 -9.18 -0.41
C ILE A 269 20.60 -10.56 0.10
N TYR A 270 20.24 -11.46 -0.82
CA TYR A 270 19.87 -12.84 -0.49
C TYR A 270 21.07 -13.69 -0.02
N GLN A 271 22.31 -13.24 -0.21
CA GLN A 271 23.48 -13.89 0.39
C GLN A 271 23.57 -13.71 1.92
N PHE A 272 22.84 -12.73 2.47
CA PHE A 272 22.90 -12.40 3.90
C PHE A 272 21.69 -12.92 4.69
N SER A 273 20.53 -12.95 4.05
CA SER A 273 19.27 -13.45 4.61
C SER A 273 18.46 -14.17 3.54
N ARG A 274 17.79 -15.26 3.90
CA ARG A 274 16.84 -15.96 3.01
C ARG A 274 15.58 -15.15 2.73
N HIS A 275 15.20 -14.28 3.66
CA HIS A 275 13.98 -13.48 3.62
C HIS A 275 14.26 -11.99 3.90
N PRO A 276 15.10 -11.33 3.08
CA PRO A 276 15.57 -9.98 3.36
C PRO A 276 14.45 -8.94 3.33
N SER A 277 13.39 -9.16 2.53
CA SER A 277 12.20 -8.30 2.50
C SER A 277 11.42 -8.33 3.82
N TYR A 278 11.31 -9.51 4.45
CA TYR A 278 10.67 -9.67 5.76
C TYR A 278 11.54 -9.10 6.88
N PHE A 279 12.85 -9.33 6.82
CA PHE A 279 13.81 -8.69 7.72
C PHE A 279 13.67 -7.16 7.66
N GLY A 280 13.67 -6.58 6.46
CA GLY A 280 13.53 -5.15 6.26
C GLY A 280 12.23 -4.60 6.84
N PHE A 281 11.09 -5.27 6.59
CA PHE A 281 9.79 -4.83 7.12
C PHE A 281 9.68 -4.97 8.63
N PHE A 282 10.23 -6.05 9.20
CA PHE A 282 10.29 -6.25 10.65
C PHE A 282 11.04 -5.10 11.32
N TRP A 283 12.28 -4.83 10.91
CA TRP A 283 13.09 -3.77 11.51
C TRP A 283 12.58 -2.37 11.19
N TRP A 284 12.00 -2.14 10.00
CA TRP A 284 11.31 -0.89 9.68
C TRP A 284 10.23 -0.56 10.72
N SER A 285 9.40 -1.56 11.02
CA SER A 285 8.29 -1.44 11.98
C SER A 285 8.78 -1.24 13.42
N ILE A 286 9.87 -1.90 13.83
CA ILE A 286 10.47 -1.70 15.15
C ILE A 286 11.09 -0.30 15.27
N GLY A 287 11.85 0.12 14.26
CA GLY A 287 12.53 1.41 14.23
C GLY A 287 11.55 2.59 14.37
N ILE A 288 10.38 2.51 13.72
CA ILE A 288 9.39 3.57 13.79
C ILE A 288 8.78 3.71 15.20
N GLN A 289 8.60 2.61 15.93
CA GLN A 289 8.09 2.66 17.32
C GLN A 289 9.18 3.14 18.30
N LEU A 290 10.45 2.79 18.07
CA LEU A 290 11.58 3.35 18.81
C LEU A 290 11.69 4.86 18.59
N PHE A 291 11.52 5.32 17.35
CA PHE A 291 11.56 6.75 17.03
C PHE A 291 10.44 7.54 17.73
N LEU A 292 9.23 6.98 17.78
CA LEU A 292 8.13 7.55 18.56
C LEU A 292 8.27 7.34 20.08
N ALA A 293 9.25 6.56 20.54
CA ALA A 293 9.44 6.17 21.93
C ALA A 293 8.17 5.57 22.57
N ASN A 294 7.46 4.74 21.82
CA ASN A 294 6.22 4.05 22.19
C ASN A 294 6.52 2.65 22.77
N PRO A 295 6.72 2.47 24.10
CA PRO A 295 7.08 1.16 24.65
C PRO A 295 5.98 0.09 24.46
N PHE A 296 4.69 0.45 24.55
CA PHE A 296 3.61 -0.53 24.43
C PHE A 296 3.44 -1.00 22.99
N SER A 297 3.38 -0.08 22.04
CA SER A 297 3.31 -0.39 20.61
C SER A 297 4.58 -1.10 20.15
N LEU A 298 5.77 -0.74 20.67
CA LEU A 298 7.01 -1.46 20.38
C LEU A 298 6.90 -2.95 20.75
N ALA A 299 6.40 -3.26 21.94
CA ALA A 299 6.22 -4.65 22.39
C ALA A 299 5.20 -5.40 21.52
N ILE A 300 4.06 -4.77 21.24
CA ILE A 300 2.99 -5.37 20.41
C ILE A 300 3.46 -5.60 18.98
N PHE A 301 4.08 -4.61 18.34
CA PHE A 301 4.61 -4.73 16.97
C PHE A 301 5.68 -5.82 16.90
N SER A 302 6.59 -5.87 17.88
CA SER A 302 7.62 -6.91 17.95
C SER A 302 7.00 -8.29 18.01
N PHE A 303 6.07 -8.52 18.92
CA PHE A 303 5.46 -9.84 19.11
C PHE A 303 4.60 -10.26 17.92
N VAL A 304 3.72 -9.37 17.44
CA VAL A 304 2.77 -9.67 16.35
C VAL A 304 3.52 -9.93 15.05
N LEU A 305 4.47 -9.07 14.68
CA LEU A 305 5.25 -9.25 13.44
C LEU A 305 6.15 -10.46 13.52
N TRP A 306 6.77 -10.73 14.67
CA TRP A 306 7.57 -11.93 14.86
C TRP A 306 6.74 -13.19 14.64
N SER A 307 5.56 -13.28 15.27
CA SER A 307 4.64 -14.41 15.13
C SER A 307 4.17 -14.57 13.67
N PHE A 308 3.79 -13.46 13.03
CA PHE A 308 3.37 -13.43 11.64
C PHE A 308 4.46 -13.93 10.70
N PHE A 309 5.69 -13.41 10.79
CA PHE A 309 6.78 -13.83 9.92
C PHE A 309 7.25 -15.25 10.22
N ASN A 310 7.23 -15.69 11.48
CA ASN A 310 7.60 -17.07 11.81
C ASN A 310 6.65 -18.06 11.11
N SER A 311 5.34 -17.85 11.19
CA SER A 311 4.37 -18.68 10.48
C SER A 311 4.50 -18.56 8.96
N ARG A 312 4.64 -17.33 8.44
CA ARG A 312 4.71 -17.07 7.01
C ARG A 312 5.95 -17.67 6.36
N ILE A 313 7.13 -17.49 6.97
CA ILE A 313 8.40 -18.04 6.49
C ILE A 313 8.33 -19.56 6.45
N GLN A 314 7.85 -20.21 7.52
CA GLN A 314 7.74 -21.67 7.53
C GLN A 314 6.88 -22.19 6.38
N ASN A 315 5.72 -21.59 6.15
CA ASN A 315 4.83 -21.98 5.05
C ASN A 315 5.48 -21.74 3.68
N GLU A 316 6.11 -20.59 3.49
CA GLU A 316 6.78 -20.24 2.24
C GLU A 316 7.96 -21.16 1.93
N GLU A 317 8.79 -21.50 2.93
CA GLU A 317 9.92 -22.40 2.74
C GLU A 317 9.48 -23.83 2.35
N LEU A 318 8.31 -24.30 2.82
CA LEU A 318 7.75 -25.57 2.36
C LEU A 318 7.45 -25.54 0.85
N HIS A 319 6.95 -24.42 0.34
CA HIS A 319 6.73 -24.24 -1.09
C HIS A 319 8.06 -24.10 -1.87
N LEU A 320 9.03 -23.36 -1.34
CA LEU A 320 10.36 -23.22 -1.97
C LEU A 320 11.10 -24.56 -2.07
N VAL A 321 10.99 -25.43 -1.07
CA VAL A 321 11.49 -26.81 -1.15
C VAL A 321 10.78 -27.60 -2.25
N LYS A 322 9.46 -27.47 -2.39
CA LYS A 322 8.71 -28.13 -3.48
C LYS A 322 9.12 -27.62 -4.87
N PHE A 323 9.41 -26.33 -5.02
CA PHE A 323 9.74 -25.71 -6.31
C PHE A 323 11.20 -25.94 -6.74
N PHE A 324 12.15 -25.95 -5.80
CA PHE A 324 13.58 -25.94 -6.10
C PHE A 324 14.36 -27.12 -5.51
N GLY A 325 13.71 -27.97 -4.70
CA GLY A 325 14.26 -29.20 -4.16
C GLY A 325 15.60 -29.00 -3.45
N LYS A 326 16.61 -29.77 -3.88
CA LYS A 326 17.94 -29.79 -3.27
C LYS A 326 18.65 -28.43 -3.32
N ALA A 327 18.37 -27.60 -4.33
CA ALA A 327 18.99 -26.27 -4.45
C ALA A 327 18.57 -25.37 -3.27
N TYR A 328 17.28 -25.35 -2.93
CA TYR A 328 16.80 -24.58 -1.78
C TYR A 328 17.27 -25.16 -0.46
N ILE A 329 17.32 -26.49 -0.31
CA ILE A 329 17.84 -27.14 0.91
C ILE A 329 19.29 -26.73 1.16
N THR A 330 20.12 -26.73 0.12
CA THR A 330 21.54 -26.33 0.20
C THR A 330 21.66 -24.86 0.59
N TYR A 331 20.91 -23.99 -0.06
CA TYR A 331 20.84 -22.56 0.28
C TYR A 331 20.36 -22.33 1.72
N ARG A 332 19.32 -23.04 2.15
CA ARG A 332 18.76 -22.96 3.52
C ARG A 332 19.77 -23.33 4.60
N SER A 333 20.65 -24.29 4.31
CA SER A 333 21.65 -24.78 5.27
C SER A 333 22.78 -23.79 5.55
N THR A 334 22.98 -22.80 4.68
CA THR A 334 24.11 -21.85 4.76
C THR A 334 23.67 -20.45 5.14
N ILE A 335 22.50 -20.01 4.69
CA ILE A 335 22.03 -18.63 4.88
C ILE A 335 20.93 -18.60 5.93
N PRO A 336 20.99 -17.78 7.00
CA PRO A 336 19.93 -17.67 8.01
C PRO A 336 18.78 -16.74 7.58
N THR A 337 17.69 -16.68 8.34
CA THR A 337 16.58 -15.71 8.12
C THR A 337 16.91 -14.30 8.61
N ARG A 338 17.80 -14.17 9.61
CA ARG A 338 18.20 -12.92 10.30
C ARG A 338 17.10 -12.25 11.14
N ILE A 339 15.92 -12.84 11.27
CA ILE A 339 14.93 -12.42 12.27
C ILE A 339 15.18 -13.25 13.54
N PRO A 340 15.32 -12.64 14.73
CA PRO A 340 15.65 -13.37 15.95
C PRO A 340 14.72 -14.56 16.18
N PHE A 341 15.26 -15.72 16.57
CA PHE A 341 14.50 -16.93 16.90
C PHE A 341 13.65 -17.56 15.78
N ILE A 342 13.77 -17.13 14.51
CA ILE A 342 13.14 -17.78 13.36
C ILE A 342 14.19 -18.64 12.63
N LYS A 343 13.92 -19.94 12.50
CA LYS A 343 14.86 -20.92 11.91
C LYS A 343 14.89 -20.93 10.39
#